data_AF-A0A7X8QX90-F1
#
_entry.id   AF-A0A7X8QX90-F1
#
_cell.length_a   1.000
_cell.length_b   1.000
_cell.length_c   1.000
_cell.angle_alpha   90.00
_cell.angle_beta   90.00
_cell.angle_gamma   90.00
#
_symmetry.space_group_name_H-M   'P 1'
#
loop_
_entity.id
_entity.type
_entity.pdbx_description
1 polymer ?
#
loop_
_entity_poly.entity_id
_entity_poly.type
_entity_poly.pdbx_seq_one_letter_code
_entity_poly.pdbx_strand_id
1 'polypeptide(L)'
;MTRTRKLLIALIAAICLLWAARLTQIAQQKRAAGEQAAPAAQQVAVSTQAPQAVVPAQDAAASTQAAQPQQQGAAQPQKQIYAAPEHQLTAPKLSAPQPAAAPLQAKLDILNQILASGNDNDPRLDTAFNDMTQEEKRALESKYAALPREQHNQRGTIVYLLGRDPRTKADWDFLSETAAEPPCQGLRSCDSAEDLPNDHRDIGIELTLSYPSMMALRQAENAVKRGNSAGMAVVRAAAESSSRVVSEEAKRFLKTHSGR
;
A
#
# COMPACT_ATOMS: atom_id res chain seq x y z
N MET A 1 -40.43 38.25 -14.69
CA MET A 1 -39.92 36.87 -14.54
C MET A 1 -41.03 35.88 -14.84
N THR A 2 -40.85 35.00 -15.83
CA THR A 2 -41.85 34.00 -16.25
C THR A 2 -42.01 32.90 -15.19
N ARG A 3 -43.22 32.31 -15.07
CA ARG A 3 -43.53 31.21 -14.13
C ARG A 3 -42.51 30.06 -14.20
N THR A 4 -41.99 29.78 -15.40
CA THR A 4 -40.95 28.77 -15.65
C THR A 4 -39.63 29.02 -14.92
N ARG A 5 -39.17 30.28 -14.81
CA ARG A 5 -37.94 30.60 -14.06
C ARG A 5 -38.11 30.36 -12.55
N LYS A 6 -39.29 30.64 -11.99
CA LYS A 6 -39.56 30.40 -10.56
C LYS A 6 -39.59 28.90 -10.23
N LEU A 7 -40.17 28.08 -11.10
CA LEU A 7 -40.18 26.62 -10.97
C LEU A 7 -38.76 26.02 -11.05
N LEU A 8 -37.93 26.49 -11.98
CA LEU A 8 -36.56 26.01 -12.11
C LEU A 8 -35.70 26.34 -10.89
N ILE A 9 -35.81 27.57 -10.36
CA ILE A 9 -35.07 27.98 -9.15
C ILE A 9 -35.52 27.15 -7.93
N ALA A 10 -36.83 26.91 -7.79
CA ALA A 10 -37.35 26.08 -6.69
C ALA A 10 -36.86 24.62 -6.79
N LEU A 11 -36.80 24.07 -8.00
CA LEU A 11 -36.27 22.72 -8.24
C LEU A 11 -34.78 22.62 -7.87
N ILE A 12 -33.96 23.57 -8.30
CA ILE A 12 -32.54 23.61 -7.98
C ILE A 12 -32.33 23.72 -6.45
N ALA A 13 -33.08 24.60 -5.78
CA ALA A 13 -33.01 24.75 -4.33
C ALA A 13 -33.37 23.45 -3.59
N ALA A 14 -34.41 22.74 -4.05
CA ALA A 14 -34.79 21.45 -3.48
C ALA A 14 -33.71 20.37 -3.67
N ILE A 15 -33.08 20.32 -4.85
CA ILE A 15 -31.97 19.40 -5.13
C ILE A 15 -30.76 19.71 -4.23
N CYS A 16 -30.41 20.99 -4.06
CA CYS A 16 -29.32 21.40 -3.18
C CYS A 16 -29.57 21.01 -1.71
N LEU A 17 -30.80 21.19 -1.21
CA LEU A 17 -31.17 20.79 0.15
C LEU A 17 -31.09 19.27 0.36
N LEU A 18 -31.56 18.48 -0.61
CA LEU A 18 -31.44 17.02 -0.58
C LEU A 18 -29.98 16.56 -0.57
N TRP A 19 -29.11 17.22 -1.35
CA TRP A 19 -27.68 16.93 -1.37
C TRP A 19 -26.99 17.26 -0.03
N ALA A 20 -27.31 18.42 0.56
CA ALA A 20 -26.76 18.82 1.85
C ALA A 20 -27.18 17.87 2.99
N ALA A 21 -28.44 17.42 3.00
CA ALA A 21 -28.93 16.44 3.96
C ALA A 21 -28.18 15.10 3.83
N ARG A 22 -27.96 14.62 2.60
CA ARG A 22 -27.24 13.36 2.35
C ARG A 22 -25.78 13.41 2.78
N LEU A 23 -25.08 14.52 2.52
CA LEU A 23 -23.70 14.71 2.99
C LEU A 23 -23.61 14.71 4.53
N THR A 24 -24.58 15.33 5.20
CA THR A 24 -24.66 15.35 6.67
C THR A 24 -24.84 13.94 7.23
N GLN A 25 -25.71 13.13 6.63
CA GLN A 25 -25.94 11.74 7.04
C GLN A 25 -24.68 10.87 6.86
N ILE A 26 -23.94 11.04 5.75
CA ILE A 26 -22.67 10.33 5.52
C ILE A 26 -21.62 10.71 6.58
N ALA A 27 -21.54 12.00 6.95
CA ALA A 27 -20.62 12.45 8.00
C ALA A 27 -20.97 11.84 9.37
N GLN A 28 -22.25 11.73 9.70
CA GLN A 28 -22.72 11.08 10.94
C GLN A 28 -22.38 9.58 10.96
N GLN A 29 -22.57 8.87 9.84
CA GLN A 29 -22.21 7.44 9.72
C GLN A 29 -20.70 7.21 9.92
N LYS A 30 -19.85 8.07 9.37
CA LYS A 30 -18.39 7.97 9.57
C LYS A 30 -17.96 8.22 11.02
N ARG A 31 -18.62 9.14 11.74
CA ARG A 31 -18.37 9.35 13.17
C ARG A 31 -18.75 8.13 13.99
N ALA A 32 -19.93 7.54 13.74
CA ALA A 32 -20.37 6.34 14.44
C ALA A 32 -19.45 5.13 14.19
N ALA A 33 -18.91 4.99 12.97
CA ALA A 33 -17.98 3.90 12.64
C ALA A 33 -16.57 4.10 13.22
N GLY A 34 -16.13 5.35 13.43
CA GLY A 34 -14.81 5.66 13.98
C GLY A 34 -14.65 5.34 15.47
N GLU A 35 -15.76 5.22 16.21
CA GLU A 35 -15.74 5.00 17.66
C GLU A 35 -15.64 3.50 18.06
N GLN A 36 -15.78 2.58 17.09
CA GLN A 36 -15.70 1.13 17.33
C GLN A 36 -14.35 0.48 16.96
N ALA A 37 -13.39 1.26 16.45
CA ALA A 37 -12.09 0.74 16.02
C ALA A 37 -10.95 1.22 16.93
N ALA A 38 -11.05 0.94 18.24
CA ALA A 38 -9.88 0.89 19.11
C ALA A 38 -9.35 -0.56 19.12
N PRO A 39 -8.20 -0.86 18.51
CA PRO A 39 -7.66 -2.22 18.53
C PRO A 39 -7.23 -2.59 19.95
N ALA A 40 -7.70 -3.75 20.41
CA ALA A 40 -7.19 -4.41 21.60
C ALA A 40 -5.69 -4.70 21.40
N ALA A 41 -4.85 -4.04 22.20
CA ALA A 41 -3.42 -4.30 22.25
C ALA A 41 -3.17 -5.72 22.77
N GLN A 42 -2.95 -6.67 21.86
CA GLN A 42 -2.46 -8.01 22.18
C GLN A 42 -0.99 -7.91 22.58
N GLN A 43 -0.72 -8.09 23.87
CA GLN A 43 0.62 -8.27 24.41
C GLN A 43 1.16 -9.64 23.97
N VAL A 44 2.07 -9.64 23.01
CA VAL A 44 2.84 -10.83 22.62
C VAL A 44 4.01 -10.95 23.60
N ALA A 45 3.96 -11.94 24.48
CA ALA A 45 5.08 -12.30 25.35
C ALA A 45 6.17 -12.97 24.51
N VAL A 46 7.35 -12.34 24.47
CA VAL A 46 8.57 -12.90 23.87
C VAL A 46 9.12 -13.97 24.82
N SER A 47 9.05 -15.23 24.41
CA SER A 47 9.69 -16.35 25.09
C SER A 47 11.09 -16.54 24.51
N THR A 48 12.11 -16.14 25.26
CA THR A 48 13.51 -16.37 24.94
C THR A 48 13.89 -17.78 25.41
N GLN A 49 13.92 -18.76 24.50
CA GLN A 49 14.52 -20.06 24.76
C GLN A 49 15.95 -20.11 24.21
N ALA A 50 16.89 -20.41 25.09
CA ALA A 50 18.30 -20.64 24.80
C ALA A 50 18.51 -22.00 24.09
N PRO A 51 19.57 -22.15 23.27
CA PRO A 51 19.84 -23.39 22.56
C PRO A 51 20.41 -24.45 23.51
N GLN A 52 19.74 -25.61 23.59
CA GLN A 52 20.25 -26.80 24.26
C GLN A 52 21.09 -27.64 23.31
N ALA A 53 22.27 -28.04 23.80
CA ALA A 53 23.22 -28.91 23.15
C ALA A 53 22.74 -30.36 23.12
N VAL A 54 23.12 -31.05 22.04
CA VAL A 54 22.84 -32.45 21.73
C VAL A 54 23.65 -33.39 22.62
N VAL A 55 22.98 -34.37 23.25
CA VAL A 55 23.61 -35.56 23.84
C VAL A 55 22.69 -36.77 23.64
N PRO A 56 23.18 -37.97 23.25
CA PRO A 56 22.32 -39.13 22.98
C PRO A 56 22.17 -40.10 24.17
N ALA A 57 20.95 -40.64 24.26
CA ALA A 57 20.51 -41.97 24.72
C ALA A 57 20.99 -42.55 26.07
N GLN A 58 20.05 -42.90 26.95
CA GLN A 58 19.76 -44.29 27.39
C GLN A 58 18.58 -44.38 28.38
N ASP A 59 18.06 -45.60 28.46
CA ASP A 59 16.82 -46.07 29.08
C ASP A 59 16.58 -45.71 30.56
N ALA A 60 15.30 -45.55 30.94
CA ALA A 60 14.64 -46.32 32.01
C ALA A 60 13.42 -45.58 32.64
N ALA A 61 12.30 -46.30 32.67
CA ALA A 61 11.28 -46.41 33.71
C ALA A 61 10.84 -45.19 34.57
N ALA A 62 9.52 -45.00 34.53
CA ALA A 62 8.62 -44.73 35.67
C ALA A 62 8.85 -43.48 36.54
N SER A 63 7.92 -42.52 36.42
CA SER A 63 6.98 -42.18 37.50
C SER A 63 6.15 -40.96 37.10
N THR A 64 4.84 -41.17 37.01
CA THR A 64 3.83 -40.13 36.84
C THR A 64 3.60 -39.46 38.20
N GLN A 65 3.98 -38.19 38.36
CA GLN A 65 3.46 -37.33 39.41
C GLN A 65 2.86 -36.07 38.79
N ALA A 66 1.54 -35.96 38.92
CA ALA A 66 0.76 -34.79 38.59
C ALA A 66 1.12 -33.65 39.55
N ALA A 67 1.71 -32.58 39.02
CA ALA A 67 1.88 -31.32 39.72
C ALA A 67 0.81 -30.33 39.23
N GLN A 68 -0.06 -29.93 40.15
CA GLN A 68 -1.05 -28.86 39.95
C GLN A 68 -0.32 -27.51 39.82
N PRO A 69 -0.70 -26.65 38.85
CA PRO A 69 -0.21 -25.27 38.82
C PRO A 69 -0.89 -24.44 39.92
N GLN A 70 -0.07 -23.91 40.83
CA GLN A 70 -0.48 -22.90 41.81
C GLN A 70 -0.90 -21.61 41.07
N GLN A 71 -2.14 -21.19 41.30
CA GLN A 71 -2.65 -19.87 40.94
C GLN A 71 -1.95 -18.80 41.80
N GLN A 72 -0.96 -18.12 41.23
CA GLN A 72 -0.42 -16.88 41.78
C GLN A 72 -1.26 -15.70 41.28
N GLY A 73 -1.76 -14.92 42.24
CA GLY A 73 -2.69 -13.82 42.01
C GLY A 73 -2.11 -12.72 41.12
N ALA A 74 -2.89 -12.37 40.10
CA ALA A 74 -2.64 -11.21 39.26
C ALA A 74 -2.90 -9.93 40.05
N ALA A 75 -1.83 -9.20 40.39
CA ALA A 75 -1.91 -7.82 40.79
C ALA A 75 -2.36 -6.99 39.58
N GLN A 76 -3.52 -6.32 39.71
CA GLN A 76 -4.06 -5.45 38.67
C GLN A 76 -3.14 -4.23 38.47
N PRO A 77 -2.69 -3.93 37.24
CA PRO A 77 -1.95 -2.71 36.96
C PRO A 77 -2.91 -1.50 37.08
N GLN A 78 -2.65 -0.62 38.04
CA GLN A 78 -3.33 0.66 38.15
C GLN A 78 -3.02 1.51 36.90
N LYS A 79 -4.05 1.83 36.11
CA LYS A 79 -3.97 2.82 35.03
C LYS A 79 -3.73 4.21 35.62
N GLN A 80 -2.47 4.66 35.65
CA GLN A 80 -2.16 6.07 35.79
C GLN A 80 -2.54 6.79 34.48
N ILE A 81 -3.66 7.50 34.53
CA ILE A 81 -4.10 8.42 33.48
C ILE A 81 -3.24 9.67 33.62
N TYR A 82 -2.18 9.78 32.80
CA TYR A 82 -1.46 11.04 32.63
C TYR A 82 -2.31 11.97 31.76
N ALA A 83 -2.92 12.98 32.40
CA ALA A 83 -3.54 14.09 31.70
C ALA A 83 -2.43 14.93 31.03
N ALA A 84 -2.39 14.92 29.71
CA ALA A 84 -1.51 15.79 28.94
C ALA A 84 -2.05 17.23 28.97
N PRO A 85 -1.24 18.25 29.33
CA PRO A 85 -1.67 19.63 29.29
C PRO A 85 -1.87 20.11 27.84
N GLU A 86 -3.07 20.63 27.55
CA GLU A 86 -3.43 21.26 26.28
C GLU A 86 -2.67 22.58 26.09
N HIS A 87 -1.49 22.51 25.49
CA HIS A 87 -0.84 23.71 24.95
C HIS A 87 -1.30 23.96 23.51
N GLN A 88 -2.19 24.94 23.36
CA GLN A 88 -2.49 25.58 22.08
C GLN A 88 -1.23 26.27 21.54
N LEU A 89 -0.54 25.60 20.62
CA LEU A 89 0.52 26.19 19.80
C LEU A 89 -0.05 26.49 18.41
N THR A 90 -0.61 27.68 18.23
CA THR A 90 -0.83 28.27 16.92
C THR A 90 0.49 28.83 16.39
N ALA A 91 1.34 27.94 15.87
CA ALA A 91 2.54 28.36 15.15
C ALA A 91 2.19 28.80 13.72
N PRO A 92 2.67 29.96 13.25
CA PRO A 92 2.58 30.32 11.84
C PRO A 92 3.37 29.30 11.02
N LYS A 93 2.75 28.79 9.96
CA LYS A 93 3.33 27.87 8.99
C LYS A 93 4.46 28.59 8.24
N LEU A 94 5.64 28.64 8.84
CA LEU A 94 6.89 28.95 8.16
C LEU A 94 7.13 27.81 7.17
N SER A 95 6.86 28.06 5.89
CA SER A 95 7.30 27.20 4.81
C SER A 95 8.80 27.03 4.94
N ALA A 96 9.23 25.86 5.42
CA ALA A 96 10.63 25.52 5.50
C ALA A 96 11.26 25.68 4.11
N PRO A 97 12.52 26.13 4.00
CA PRO A 97 13.24 26.19 2.74
C PRO A 97 13.15 24.82 2.07
N GLN A 98 12.49 24.75 0.93
CA GLN A 98 12.40 23.52 0.15
C GLN A 98 13.84 23.16 -0.25
N PRO A 99 14.38 22.01 0.19
CA PRO A 99 15.75 21.66 -0.11
C PRO A 99 15.95 21.69 -1.63
N ALA A 100 16.99 22.37 -2.09
CA ALA A 100 17.33 22.45 -3.50
C ALA A 100 17.34 21.03 -4.09
N ALA A 101 16.72 20.86 -5.26
CA ALA A 101 16.62 19.56 -5.91
C ALA A 101 18.02 18.94 -6.04
N ALA A 102 18.19 17.74 -5.52
CA ALA A 102 19.45 17.01 -5.65
C ALA A 102 19.75 16.80 -7.15
N PRO A 103 21.02 16.92 -7.59
CA PRO A 103 21.39 16.60 -8.96
C PRO A 103 20.92 15.19 -9.34
N LEU A 104 20.52 14.98 -10.61
CA LEU A 104 20.04 13.69 -11.13
C LEU A 104 20.94 12.52 -10.70
N GLN A 105 22.27 12.68 -10.82
CA GLN A 105 23.23 11.65 -10.43
C GLN A 105 23.11 11.26 -8.95
N ALA A 106 22.93 12.24 -8.05
CA ALA A 106 22.79 11.97 -6.62
C ALA A 106 21.52 11.16 -6.31
N LYS A 107 20.41 11.42 -7.02
CA LYS A 107 19.17 10.62 -6.89
C LYS A 107 19.36 9.19 -7.39
N LEU A 108 20.07 9.01 -8.52
CA LEU A 108 20.40 7.69 -9.04
C LEU A 108 21.31 6.92 -8.09
N ASP A 109 22.28 7.58 -7.46
CA ASP A 109 23.17 6.96 -6.48
C ASP A 109 22.38 6.52 -5.22
N ILE A 110 21.48 7.37 -4.72
CA ILE A 110 20.57 7.02 -3.63
C ILE A 110 19.71 5.81 -4.02
N LEU A 111 19.11 5.81 -5.22
CA LEU A 111 18.30 4.70 -5.70
C LEU A 111 19.13 3.41 -5.74
N ASN A 112 20.33 3.45 -6.33
CA ASN A 112 21.20 2.28 -6.42
C ASN A 112 21.56 1.71 -5.03
N GLN A 113 21.83 2.56 -4.04
CA GLN A 113 22.08 2.12 -2.67
C GLN A 113 20.87 1.42 -2.05
N ILE A 114 19.66 1.96 -2.27
CA ILE A 114 18.41 1.39 -1.74
C ILE A 114 18.11 0.05 -2.42
N LEU A 115 18.24 -0.02 -3.75
CA LEU A 115 18.01 -1.26 -4.48
C LEU A 115 19.04 -2.35 -4.12
N ALA A 116 20.29 -1.97 -3.83
CA ALA A 116 21.34 -2.89 -3.40
C ALA A 116 21.13 -3.39 -1.96
N SER A 117 20.56 -2.56 -1.07
CA SER A 117 20.28 -2.97 0.31
C SER A 117 19.04 -3.85 0.44
N GLY A 118 18.14 -3.82 -0.56
CA GLY A 118 16.86 -4.53 -0.53
C GLY A 118 15.85 -3.91 0.45
N ASN A 119 16.11 -2.72 0.98
CA ASN A 119 15.22 -2.01 1.90
C ASN A 119 14.20 -1.17 1.14
N ASP A 120 13.07 -1.75 0.79
CA ASP A 120 11.93 -1.07 0.13
C ASP A 120 11.19 -0.07 1.04
N ASN A 121 11.56 -0.01 2.32
CA ASN A 121 11.04 0.94 3.32
C ASN A 121 12.07 2.03 3.69
N ASP A 122 13.08 2.26 2.84
CA ASP A 122 14.08 3.31 3.10
C ASP A 122 13.42 4.71 3.09
N PRO A 123 13.53 5.51 4.17
CA PRO A 123 12.87 6.81 4.27
C PRO A 123 13.35 7.83 3.23
N ARG A 124 14.48 7.58 2.56
CA ARG A 124 14.95 8.41 1.44
C ARG A 124 14.06 8.28 0.22
N LEU A 125 13.32 7.17 0.05
CA LEU A 125 12.35 7.01 -1.04
C LEU A 125 11.28 8.11 -1.01
N ASP A 126 10.83 8.49 0.18
CA ASP A 126 9.77 9.50 0.34
C ASP A 126 10.28 10.93 0.23
N THR A 127 11.57 11.17 0.47
CA THR A 127 12.15 12.52 0.54
C THR A 127 12.95 12.88 -0.71
N ALA A 128 13.84 12.00 -1.18
CA ALA A 128 14.77 12.29 -2.27
C ALA A 128 14.11 12.30 -3.66
N PHE A 129 12.96 11.64 -3.81
CA PHE A 129 12.27 11.48 -5.11
C PHE A 129 10.97 12.30 -5.20
N ASN A 130 10.80 13.30 -4.33
CA ASN A 130 9.72 14.28 -4.47
C ASN A 130 9.93 15.14 -5.73
N ASP A 131 8.82 15.48 -6.39
CA ASP A 131 8.80 16.42 -7.51
C ASP A 131 9.80 16.11 -8.63
N MET A 132 9.93 14.83 -9.00
CA MET A 132 10.81 14.42 -10.10
C MET A 132 10.43 15.12 -11.41
N THR A 133 11.46 15.67 -12.07
CA THR A 133 11.40 16.15 -13.45
C THR A 133 11.19 14.98 -14.42
N GLN A 134 10.78 15.27 -15.65
CA GLN A 134 10.60 14.22 -16.65
C GLN A 134 11.92 13.52 -17.02
N GLU A 135 13.04 14.25 -16.98
CA GLU A 135 14.37 13.67 -17.22
C GLU A 135 14.72 12.64 -16.14
N GLU A 136 14.48 12.96 -14.87
CA GLU A 136 14.68 12.01 -13.76
C GLU A 136 13.77 10.78 -13.89
N LYS A 137 12.49 10.97 -14.25
CA LYS A 137 11.57 9.84 -14.47
C LYS A 137 12.07 8.92 -15.59
N ARG A 138 12.51 9.47 -16.73
CA ARG A 138 13.08 8.70 -17.85
C ARG A 138 14.33 7.92 -17.45
N ALA A 139 15.17 8.48 -16.57
CA ALA A 139 16.33 7.78 -16.05
C ALA A 139 15.92 6.57 -15.18
N LEU A 140 14.87 6.72 -14.37
CA LEU A 140 14.28 5.62 -13.59
C LEU A 140 13.60 4.56 -14.47
N GLU A 141 12.86 4.97 -15.51
CA GLU A 141 12.28 4.05 -16.51
C GLU A 141 13.37 3.24 -17.23
N SER A 142 14.47 3.89 -17.62
CA SER A 142 15.62 3.22 -18.23
C SER A 142 16.25 2.22 -17.26
N LYS A 143 16.34 2.58 -15.97
CA LYS A 143 16.83 1.68 -14.93
C LYS A 143 15.89 0.47 -14.76
N TYR A 144 14.58 0.70 -14.73
CA TYR A 144 13.56 -0.35 -14.65
C TYR A 144 13.69 -1.34 -15.81
N ALA A 145 13.81 -0.85 -17.04
CA ALA A 145 13.97 -1.68 -18.23
C ALA A 145 15.25 -2.53 -18.21
N ALA A 146 16.31 -2.04 -17.56
CA ALA A 146 17.58 -2.75 -17.44
C ALA A 146 17.59 -3.82 -16.33
N LEU A 147 16.63 -3.82 -15.40
CA LEU A 147 16.56 -4.84 -14.34
C LEU A 147 15.98 -6.15 -14.88
N PRO A 148 16.57 -7.31 -14.54
CA PRO A 148 15.96 -8.63 -14.76
C PRO A 148 14.53 -8.68 -14.22
N ARG A 149 13.65 -9.43 -14.89
CA ARG A 149 12.23 -9.50 -14.50
C ARG A 149 12.03 -10.10 -13.11
N GLU A 150 12.93 -10.98 -12.70
CA GLU A 150 13.00 -11.67 -11.40
C GLU A 150 13.24 -10.71 -10.23
N GLN A 151 13.78 -9.52 -10.49
CA GLN A 151 14.03 -8.49 -9.49
C GLN A 151 12.74 -7.75 -9.10
N HIS A 152 11.70 -8.49 -8.71
CA HIS A 152 10.35 -7.99 -8.47
C HIS A 152 10.32 -6.84 -7.47
N ASN A 153 10.99 -6.99 -6.32
CA ASN A 153 11.01 -5.95 -5.28
C ASN A 153 11.62 -4.66 -5.82
N GLN A 154 12.78 -4.73 -6.46
CA GLN A 154 13.48 -3.57 -7.00
C GLN A 154 12.69 -2.89 -8.12
N ARG A 155 12.11 -3.69 -9.04
CA ARG A 155 11.21 -3.20 -10.08
C ARG A 155 9.98 -2.52 -9.46
N GLY A 156 9.36 -3.13 -8.46
CA GLY A 156 8.20 -2.56 -7.77
C GLY A 156 8.51 -1.26 -7.01
N THR A 157 9.70 -1.14 -6.41
CA THR A 157 10.16 0.14 -5.82
C THR A 157 10.25 1.24 -6.87
N ILE A 158 10.78 0.97 -8.06
CA ILE A 158 10.84 1.98 -9.13
C ILE A 158 9.43 2.36 -9.59
N VAL A 159 8.52 1.40 -9.73
CA VAL A 159 7.11 1.65 -10.08
C VAL A 159 6.42 2.50 -9.01
N TYR A 160 6.67 2.23 -7.72
CA TYR A 160 6.18 3.06 -6.63
C TYR A 160 6.60 4.52 -6.80
N LEU A 161 7.90 4.76 -7.06
CA LEU A 161 8.45 6.10 -7.24
C LEU A 161 7.85 6.83 -8.46
N LEU A 162 7.78 6.14 -9.60
CA LEU A 162 7.24 6.72 -10.85
C LEU A 162 5.72 6.96 -10.78
N GLY A 163 4.99 6.06 -10.10
CA GLY A 163 3.54 6.12 -9.97
C GLY A 163 3.00 6.99 -8.83
N ARG A 164 3.87 7.56 -7.99
CA ARG A 164 3.43 8.40 -6.87
C ARG A 164 2.75 9.70 -7.31
N ASP A 165 3.29 10.31 -8.37
CA ASP A 165 2.77 11.55 -8.96
C ASP A 165 2.89 11.57 -10.51
N PRO A 166 2.06 10.77 -11.20
CA PRO A 166 1.95 10.76 -12.65
C PRO A 166 1.27 12.05 -13.15
N ARG A 167 2.00 12.83 -13.94
CA ARG A 167 1.59 14.15 -14.44
C ARG A 167 1.42 14.16 -15.95
N THR A 168 2.23 13.38 -16.66
CA THR A 168 2.26 13.37 -18.13
C THR A 168 1.60 12.12 -18.69
N LYS A 169 1.26 12.13 -19.99
CA LYS A 169 0.78 10.94 -20.68
C LYS A 169 1.81 9.79 -20.60
N ALA A 170 3.10 10.10 -20.73
CA ALA A 170 4.17 9.11 -20.65
C ALA A 170 4.20 8.40 -19.29
N ASP A 171 3.96 9.14 -18.20
CA ASP A 171 3.89 8.54 -16.86
C ASP A 171 2.73 7.52 -16.76
N TRP A 172 1.58 7.82 -17.38
CA TRP A 172 0.43 6.92 -17.42
C TRP A 172 0.66 5.72 -18.35
N ASP A 173 1.30 5.94 -19.50
CA ASP A 173 1.66 4.87 -20.43
C ASP A 173 2.59 3.86 -19.75
N PHE A 174 3.63 4.33 -19.04
CA PHE A 174 4.53 3.47 -18.26
C PHE A 174 3.78 2.61 -17.23
N LEU A 175 2.85 3.20 -16.47
CA LEU A 175 2.06 2.45 -15.50
C LEU A 175 1.11 1.45 -16.17
N SER A 176 0.51 1.81 -17.30
CA SER A 176 -0.35 0.91 -18.09
C SER A 176 0.44 -0.29 -18.63
N GLU A 177 1.63 -0.06 -19.19
CA GLU A 177 2.52 -1.11 -19.68
C GLU A 177 2.94 -2.04 -18.53
N THR A 178 3.35 -1.45 -17.40
CA THR A 178 3.75 -2.22 -16.22
C THR A 178 2.60 -3.07 -15.64
N ALA A 179 1.38 -2.51 -15.59
CA ALA A 179 0.21 -3.23 -15.11
C ALA A 179 -0.20 -4.39 -16.02
N ALA A 180 0.13 -4.30 -17.31
CA ALA A 180 -0.10 -5.35 -18.31
C ALA A 180 1.04 -6.37 -18.40
N GLU A 181 2.16 -6.18 -17.68
CA GLU A 181 3.26 -7.15 -17.68
C GLU A 181 2.76 -8.55 -17.26
N PRO A 182 3.20 -9.62 -17.93
CA PRO A 182 2.87 -10.97 -17.51
C PRO A 182 3.56 -11.29 -16.18
N PRO A 183 2.91 -12.06 -15.28
CA PRO A 183 3.53 -12.50 -14.05
C PRO A 183 4.77 -13.33 -14.36
N CYS A 184 5.77 -13.26 -13.50
CA CYS A 184 6.90 -14.17 -13.56
C CYS A 184 6.46 -15.61 -13.27
N GLN A 185 7.14 -16.60 -13.84
CA GLN A 185 6.74 -18.00 -13.67
C GLN A 185 7.23 -18.62 -12.36
N GLY A 186 8.32 -18.11 -11.79
CA GLY A 186 8.87 -18.53 -10.51
C GLY A 186 9.70 -17.42 -9.85
N LEU A 187 10.07 -17.59 -8.58
CA LEU A 187 10.77 -16.54 -7.82
C LEU A 187 12.25 -16.37 -8.23
N ARG A 188 12.82 -17.39 -8.87
CA ARG A 188 14.23 -17.41 -9.27
C ARG A 188 14.47 -17.14 -10.75
N SER A 189 13.48 -17.45 -11.59
CA SER A 189 13.56 -17.39 -13.04
C SER A 189 12.16 -17.18 -13.59
N CYS A 190 11.98 -16.17 -14.45
CA CYS A 190 10.72 -15.95 -15.14
C CYS A 190 10.50 -16.86 -16.34
N ASP A 191 11.56 -17.55 -16.78
CA ASP A 191 11.53 -18.45 -17.95
C ASP A 191 11.35 -19.92 -17.56
N SER A 192 11.55 -20.25 -16.28
CA SER A 192 11.35 -21.59 -15.76
C SER A 192 10.00 -21.66 -15.07
N ALA A 193 9.07 -22.41 -15.66
CA ALA A 193 7.97 -22.96 -14.90
C ALA A 193 8.56 -23.97 -13.91
N GLU A 194 8.99 -23.50 -12.75
CA GLU A 194 9.15 -24.43 -11.62
C GLU A 194 7.78 -25.10 -11.43
N ASP A 195 7.77 -26.41 -11.24
CA ASP A 195 6.58 -27.22 -10.95
C ASP A 195 5.99 -26.80 -9.60
N LEU A 196 5.45 -25.59 -9.54
CA LEU A 196 4.64 -25.10 -8.44
C LEU A 196 3.35 -25.92 -8.50
N PRO A 197 2.98 -26.65 -7.42
CA PRO A 197 1.78 -27.48 -7.39
C PRO A 197 0.57 -26.69 -7.89
N ASN A 198 -0.01 -27.13 -9.01
CA ASN A 198 -1.04 -26.39 -9.75
C ASN A 198 -2.31 -26.10 -8.95
N ASP A 199 -2.64 -26.90 -7.93
CA ASP A 199 -3.95 -26.82 -7.28
C ASP A 199 -4.11 -25.59 -6.38
N HIS A 200 -3.03 -25.06 -5.83
CA HIS A 200 -3.07 -23.85 -5.01
C HIS A 200 -1.77 -23.08 -5.19
N ARG A 201 -1.59 -22.40 -6.34
CA ARG A 201 -0.67 -21.26 -6.36
C ARG A 201 -1.12 -20.34 -5.24
N ASP A 202 -0.33 -20.34 -4.16
CA ASP A 202 -0.59 -19.50 -3.01
C ASP A 202 -0.75 -18.07 -3.54
N ILE A 203 -1.87 -17.43 -3.21
CA ILE A 203 -2.16 -16.05 -3.61
C ILE A 203 -0.98 -15.15 -3.22
N GLY A 204 -0.29 -15.48 -2.12
CA GLY A 204 0.95 -14.82 -1.72
C GLY A 204 2.05 -14.90 -2.78
N ILE A 205 2.33 -16.09 -3.33
CA ILE A 205 3.34 -16.28 -4.39
C ILE A 205 2.93 -15.52 -5.65
N GLU A 206 1.68 -15.65 -6.08
CA GLU A 206 1.19 -14.96 -7.28
C GLU A 206 1.30 -13.42 -7.14
N LEU A 207 0.97 -12.89 -5.96
CA LEU A 207 1.12 -11.49 -5.62
C LEU A 207 2.60 -11.05 -5.68
N THR A 208 3.53 -11.84 -5.13
CA THR A 208 4.97 -11.55 -5.22
C THR A 208 5.47 -11.52 -6.66
N LEU A 209 5.08 -12.52 -7.48
CA LEU A 209 5.48 -12.62 -8.89
C LEU A 209 4.85 -11.52 -9.78
N SER A 210 3.80 -10.87 -9.28
CA SER A 210 3.09 -9.77 -9.95
C SER A 210 3.32 -8.41 -9.26
N TYR A 211 4.30 -8.30 -8.36
CA TYR A 211 4.43 -7.14 -7.48
C TYR A 211 4.55 -5.80 -8.23
N PRO A 212 5.36 -5.65 -9.31
CA PRO A 212 5.39 -4.42 -10.10
C PRO A 212 4.03 -4.04 -10.69
N SER A 213 3.31 -4.99 -11.28
CA SER A 213 1.99 -4.77 -11.89
C SER A 213 0.93 -4.40 -10.84
N MET A 214 0.96 -5.06 -9.68
CA MET A 214 0.10 -4.71 -8.56
C MET A 214 0.39 -3.31 -8.01
N MET A 215 1.66 -2.91 -7.94
CA MET A 215 2.02 -1.56 -7.52
C MET A 215 1.50 -0.51 -8.51
N ALA A 216 1.64 -0.75 -9.82
CA ALA A 216 1.10 0.13 -10.86
C ALA A 216 -0.43 0.27 -10.75
N LEU A 217 -1.15 -0.84 -10.55
CA LEU A 217 -2.59 -0.85 -10.32
C LEU A 217 -2.96 -0.03 -9.07
N ARG A 218 -2.27 -0.22 -7.94
CA ARG A 218 -2.56 0.53 -6.69
C ARG A 218 -2.37 2.03 -6.86
N GLN A 219 -1.33 2.46 -7.56
CA GLN A 219 -1.11 3.88 -7.83
C GLN A 219 -2.22 4.47 -8.71
N ALA A 220 -2.65 3.73 -9.74
CA ALA A 220 -3.76 4.13 -10.60
C ALA A 220 -5.09 4.22 -9.85
N GLU A 221 -5.43 3.22 -9.02
CA GLU A 221 -6.63 3.26 -8.18
C GLU A 221 -6.63 4.48 -7.26
N ASN A 222 -5.49 4.77 -6.62
CA ASN A 222 -5.34 5.92 -5.74
C ASN A 222 -5.51 7.24 -6.49
N ALA A 223 -5.03 7.33 -7.73
CA ALA A 223 -5.25 8.50 -8.58
C ALA A 223 -6.72 8.68 -8.95
N VAL A 224 -7.41 7.60 -9.33
CA VAL A 224 -8.86 7.63 -9.64
C VAL A 224 -9.67 8.04 -8.40
N LYS A 225 -9.36 7.48 -7.23
CA LYS A 225 -10.00 7.87 -5.95
C LYS A 225 -9.81 9.36 -5.62
N ARG A 226 -8.70 9.96 -6.06
CA ARG A 226 -8.40 11.40 -5.94
C ARG A 226 -9.00 12.26 -7.06
N GLY A 227 -9.77 11.66 -7.98
CA GLY A 227 -10.44 12.37 -9.08
C GLY A 227 -9.62 12.49 -10.37
N ASN A 228 -8.44 11.87 -10.45
CA ASN A 228 -7.67 11.82 -11.69
C ASN A 228 -8.12 10.63 -12.55
N SER A 229 -8.95 10.90 -13.55
CA SER A 229 -9.53 9.88 -14.42
C SER A 229 -8.51 9.21 -15.35
N ALA A 230 -7.31 9.78 -15.54
CA ALA A 230 -6.26 9.16 -16.36
C ALA A 230 -5.84 7.77 -15.82
N GLY A 231 -5.91 7.57 -14.50
CA GLY A 231 -5.64 6.27 -13.88
C GLY A 231 -6.58 5.15 -14.35
N MET A 232 -7.76 5.46 -14.90
CA MET A 232 -8.67 4.44 -15.43
C MET A 232 -8.08 3.68 -16.63
N ALA A 233 -7.17 4.29 -17.39
CA ALA A 233 -6.49 3.59 -18.49
C ALA A 233 -5.61 2.44 -17.95
N VAL A 234 -4.87 2.70 -16.87
CA VAL A 234 -4.04 1.69 -16.19
C VAL A 234 -4.91 0.60 -15.56
N VAL A 235 -6.02 0.96 -14.91
CA VAL A 235 -6.95 -0.02 -14.33
C VAL A 235 -7.53 -0.94 -15.41
N ARG A 236 -7.88 -0.43 -16.59
CA ARG A 236 -8.37 -1.27 -17.69
C ARG A 236 -7.29 -2.20 -18.23
N ALA A 237 -6.07 -1.70 -18.41
CA ALA A 237 -4.93 -2.53 -18.80
C ALA A 237 -4.68 -3.65 -17.77
N ALA A 238 -4.74 -3.33 -16.47
CA ALA A 238 -4.62 -4.31 -15.39
C ALA A 238 -5.74 -5.37 -15.42
N ALA A 239 -6.97 -4.99 -15.79
CA ALA A 239 -8.10 -5.93 -15.89
C ALA A 239 -7.91 -6.98 -17.01
N GLU A 240 -7.04 -6.69 -17.97
CA GLU A 240 -6.64 -7.59 -19.07
C GLU A 240 -5.33 -8.34 -18.77
N SER A 241 -4.72 -8.13 -17.61
CA SER A 241 -3.48 -8.80 -17.20
C SER A 241 -3.66 -10.33 -17.15
N SER A 242 -2.61 -11.05 -17.54
CA SER A 242 -2.55 -12.51 -17.40
C SER A 242 -2.33 -12.97 -15.95
N SER A 243 -1.97 -12.06 -15.04
CA SER A 243 -2.00 -12.30 -13.60
C SER A 243 -3.46 -12.29 -13.11
N ARG A 244 -3.91 -13.39 -12.51
CA ARG A 244 -5.27 -13.52 -11.99
C ARG A 244 -5.46 -12.55 -10.82
N VAL A 245 -4.49 -12.42 -9.92
CA VAL A 245 -4.56 -11.47 -8.80
C VAL A 245 -4.69 -10.02 -9.29
N VAL A 246 -3.91 -9.61 -10.30
CA VAL A 246 -3.98 -8.25 -10.86
C VAL A 246 -5.32 -8.02 -11.55
N SER A 247 -5.74 -8.93 -12.42
CA SER A 247 -6.97 -8.77 -13.20
C SER A 247 -8.23 -8.80 -12.34
N GLU A 248 -8.32 -9.68 -11.36
CA GLU A 248 -9.47 -9.74 -10.45
C GLU A 248 -9.57 -8.51 -9.55
N GLU A 249 -8.43 -7.99 -9.06
CA GLU A 249 -8.44 -6.75 -8.28
C GLU A 249 -8.87 -5.55 -9.13
N ALA A 250 -8.34 -5.43 -10.36
CA ALA A 250 -8.73 -4.37 -11.28
C ALA A 250 -10.21 -4.45 -11.67
N LYS A 251 -10.74 -5.64 -11.99
CA LYS A 251 -12.17 -5.85 -12.28
C LYS A 251 -13.05 -5.49 -11.08
N ARG A 252 -12.63 -5.85 -9.86
CA ARG A 252 -13.32 -5.46 -8.62
C ARG A 252 -13.37 -3.93 -8.48
N PHE A 253 -12.26 -3.25 -8.75
CA PHE A 253 -12.23 -1.79 -8.74
C PHE A 253 -13.17 -1.19 -9.80
N LEU A 254 -13.14 -1.69 -11.03
CA LEU A 254 -14.05 -1.26 -12.11
C LEU A 254 -15.52 -1.41 -11.70
N LYS A 255 -15.92 -2.59 -11.20
CA LYS A 255 -17.30 -2.85 -10.76
C LYS A 255 -17.81 -1.84 -9.72
N THR A 256 -16.93 -1.37 -8.84
CA THR A 256 -17.29 -0.40 -7.79
C THR A 256 -17.29 1.06 -8.27
N HIS A 257 -16.69 1.35 -9.43
CA HIS A 257 -16.51 2.72 -9.95
C HIS A 257 -17.19 2.99 -11.31
N SER A 258 -17.68 1.97 -12.02
CA SER A 258 -18.43 2.13 -13.28
C SER A 258 -19.83 2.73 -13.12
N GLY A 259 -20.32 2.89 -11.89
CA GLY A 259 -21.65 3.42 -11.59
C GLY A 259 -21.68 4.90 -11.16
N ARG A 260 -20.59 5.65 -11.35
CA ARG A 260 -20.50 7.09 -11.06
C ARG A 260 -20.15 7.85 -12.32
#